data_AF-A0A4W5M9G3-F1
#
_entry.id   AF-A0A4W5M9G3-F1
#
_cell.length_a   1.000
_cell.length_b   1.000
_cell.length_c   1.000
_cell.angle_alpha   90.00
_cell.angle_beta   90.00
_cell.angle_gamma   90.00
#
_symmetry.space_group_name_H-M   'P 1'
#
loop_
_entity.id
_entity.type
_entity.pdbx_description
1 polymer ?
#
loop_
_entity_poly.entity_id
_entity_poly.type
_entity_poly.pdbx_seq_one_letter_code
_entity_poly.pdbx_strand_id
1 'polypeptide(L)'
;MATTSWKLGQRHWMTDWETNNKLLMDIAEHQRRHQSQQTRQEGRALRHQTACKTRWDESDSRDRMGDRINEVTEQKDILQFCIQAMEIEIEALTQEEAERALADTANPLEVVVECLTQREGRRGSELVSDPLQGQLKREAQMIDTTQQDLFHFILSCLKEAHQQLTFDLTNKSEALDVDQSCLSLTDRSPDISFKPDPTHVPTSASTHQESVQFTHYNVTQAEEEMQASLQLRETMTSTRIQVSQNDLEGQRITTGFNLRKWAHQLQQACSQLHWQHTTREEITELLRDIHRLEQELLATERPLKLVHTRLENRNSRPRVDLCRDQCNLHIRLLHLRDRLRPAPRTVDEIEEYSCLCFCGEKLILIG
;
A
#
# COMPACT_ATOMS: atom_id res chain seq x y z
N MET A 1 17.71 109.54 -37.56
CA MET A 1 19.04 109.01 -37.19
C MET A 1 19.33 109.43 -35.75
N ALA A 2 19.27 108.50 -34.80
CA ALA A 2 19.65 108.76 -33.42
C ALA A 2 21.14 108.44 -33.26
N THR A 3 21.96 109.47 -33.11
CA THR A 3 23.40 109.32 -32.82
C THR A 3 23.57 109.02 -31.34
N THR A 4 23.90 107.76 -31.01
CA THR A 4 24.34 107.38 -29.67
C THR A 4 25.53 108.22 -29.25
N SER A 5 25.38 109.03 -28.20
CA SER A 5 26.45 109.78 -27.56
C SER A 5 27.27 108.85 -26.67
N TRP A 6 28.43 108.43 -27.13
CA TRP A 6 29.41 107.70 -26.30
C TRP A 6 30.12 108.73 -25.43
N LYS A 7 29.91 108.69 -24.11
CA LYS A 7 30.72 109.50 -23.16
C LYS A 7 32.19 109.09 -23.33
N LEU A 8 33.08 110.04 -23.65
CA LEU A 8 34.52 109.79 -23.62
C LEU A 8 34.93 109.42 -22.19
N GLY A 9 35.62 108.28 -22.04
CA GLY A 9 36.12 107.79 -20.76
C GLY A 9 37.11 108.76 -20.12
N GLN A 10 37.18 108.72 -18.79
CA GLN A 10 38.09 109.52 -17.97
C GLN A 10 39.55 109.18 -18.34
N ARG A 11 40.39 110.21 -18.56
CA ARG A 11 41.82 110.02 -18.86
C ARG A 11 42.59 109.85 -17.55
N HIS A 12 43.31 108.75 -17.43
CA HIS A 12 44.18 108.47 -16.28
C HIS A 12 45.63 108.88 -16.58
N TRP A 13 46.35 109.31 -15.54
CA TRP A 13 47.79 109.55 -15.65
C TRP A 13 48.54 108.22 -15.80
N MET A 14 49.66 108.24 -16.52
CA MET A 14 50.44 107.03 -16.83
C MET A 14 50.87 106.27 -15.57
N THR A 15 51.24 107.00 -14.51
CA THR A 15 51.60 106.44 -13.20
C THR A 15 50.42 105.73 -12.51
N ASP A 16 49.21 106.26 -12.64
CA ASP A 16 48.01 105.64 -12.06
C ASP A 16 47.62 104.37 -12.82
N TRP A 17 47.79 104.37 -14.15
CA TRP A 17 47.59 103.17 -14.98
C TRP A 17 48.61 102.07 -14.65
N GLU A 18 49.89 102.42 -14.48
CA GLU A 18 50.95 101.47 -14.09
C GLU A 18 50.69 100.87 -12.70
N THR A 19 50.26 101.69 -11.74
CA THR A 19 49.96 101.26 -10.38
C THR A 19 48.74 100.33 -10.36
N ASN A 20 47.68 100.67 -11.08
CA ASN A 20 46.49 99.84 -11.20
C ASN A 20 46.78 98.50 -11.89
N ASN A 21 47.60 98.50 -12.95
CA ASN A 21 47.98 97.25 -13.62
C ASN A 21 48.86 96.35 -12.73
N LYS A 22 49.80 96.91 -11.97
CA LYS A 22 50.59 96.13 -11.00
C LYS A 22 49.67 95.50 -9.94
N LEU A 23 48.73 96.27 -9.40
CA LEU A 23 47.75 95.75 -8.44
C LEU A 23 46.90 94.63 -9.06
N LEU A 24 46.39 94.81 -10.29
CA LEU A 24 45.62 93.77 -10.98
C LEU A 24 46.45 92.51 -11.26
N MET A 25 47.73 92.66 -11.61
CA MET A 25 48.64 91.55 -11.82
C MET A 25 48.93 90.81 -10.50
N ASP A 26 49.21 91.52 -9.42
CA ASP A 26 49.49 90.94 -8.11
C ASP A 26 48.25 90.22 -7.55
N ILE A 27 47.06 90.82 -7.67
CA ILE A 27 45.80 90.19 -7.30
C ILE A 27 45.55 88.95 -8.16
N ALA A 28 45.70 89.04 -9.49
CA ALA A 28 45.50 87.91 -10.37
C ALA A 28 46.50 86.78 -10.12
N GLU A 29 47.76 87.10 -9.85
CA GLU A 29 48.83 86.16 -9.57
C GLU A 29 48.64 85.46 -8.22
N HIS A 30 48.32 86.23 -7.18
CA HIS A 30 48.04 85.71 -5.84
C HIS A 30 46.77 84.85 -5.83
N GLN A 31 45.67 85.33 -6.40
CA GLN A 31 44.41 84.59 -6.48
C GLN A 31 44.55 83.31 -7.32
N ARG A 32 45.15 83.38 -8.52
CA ARG A 32 45.34 82.19 -9.36
C ARG A 32 46.26 81.17 -8.72
N ARG A 33 47.37 81.59 -8.10
CA ARG A 33 48.28 80.66 -7.42
C ARG A 33 47.66 80.03 -6.19
N HIS A 34 47.01 80.82 -5.35
CA HIS A 34 46.34 80.32 -4.14
C HIS A 34 45.22 79.34 -4.51
N GLN A 35 44.30 79.74 -5.41
CA GLN A 35 43.21 78.87 -5.88
C GLN A 35 43.76 77.59 -6.55
N SER A 36 44.77 77.70 -7.41
CA SER A 36 45.39 76.52 -8.04
C SER A 36 46.10 75.61 -7.02
N GLN A 37 46.76 76.16 -6.01
CA GLN A 37 47.38 75.38 -4.94
C GLN A 37 46.31 74.68 -4.10
N GLN A 38 45.25 75.40 -3.73
CA GLN A 38 44.12 74.87 -2.99
C GLN A 38 43.42 73.74 -3.74
N THR A 39 43.02 73.94 -5.00
CA THR A 39 42.39 72.88 -5.83
C THR A 39 43.29 71.65 -5.98
N ARG A 40 44.62 71.84 -6.09
CA ARG A 40 45.57 70.71 -6.12
C ARG A 40 45.65 69.98 -4.79
N GLN A 41 45.65 70.70 -3.67
CA GLN A 41 45.66 70.09 -2.33
C GLN A 41 44.35 69.34 -2.08
N GLU A 42 43.21 69.96 -2.36
CA GLU A 42 41.88 69.35 -2.29
C GLU A 42 41.78 68.12 -3.19
N GLY A 43 42.26 68.20 -4.43
CA GLY A 43 42.29 67.06 -5.35
C GLY A 43 43.18 65.91 -4.87
N ARG A 44 44.33 66.19 -4.24
CA ARG A 44 45.18 65.17 -3.62
C ARG A 44 44.52 64.54 -2.40
N ALA A 45 43.93 65.37 -1.53
CA ALA A 45 43.22 64.91 -0.34
C ALA A 45 42.03 64.02 -0.73
N LEU A 46 41.22 64.45 -1.71
CA LEU A 46 40.11 63.68 -2.23
C LEU A 46 40.56 62.34 -2.81
N ARG A 47 41.61 62.33 -3.65
CA ARG A 47 42.16 61.07 -4.19
C ARG A 47 42.62 60.11 -3.10
N HIS A 48 43.29 60.62 -2.08
CA HIS A 48 43.74 59.80 -0.96
C HIS A 48 42.55 59.27 -0.15
N GLN A 49 41.59 60.13 0.18
CA GLN A 49 40.37 59.76 0.89
C GLN A 49 39.57 58.70 0.12
N THR A 50 39.35 58.90 -1.19
CA THR A 50 38.66 57.93 -2.05
C THR A 50 39.43 56.62 -2.11
N ALA A 51 40.76 56.63 -2.30
CA ALA A 51 41.55 55.41 -2.34
C ALA A 51 41.51 54.62 -1.01
N CYS A 52 41.60 55.31 0.12
CA CYS A 52 41.48 54.69 1.45
C CYS A 52 40.08 54.13 1.66
N LYS A 53 39.04 54.89 1.31
CA LYS A 53 37.65 54.47 1.45
C LYS A 53 37.34 53.26 0.57
N THR A 54 37.72 53.28 -0.71
CA THR A 54 37.51 52.14 -1.62
C THR A 54 38.19 50.86 -1.13
N ARG A 55 39.44 50.95 -0.63
CA ARG A 55 40.12 49.78 -0.05
C ARG A 55 39.44 49.26 1.21
N TRP A 56 38.94 50.16 2.04
CA TRP A 56 38.22 49.79 3.26
C TRP A 56 36.87 49.13 2.91
N ASP A 57 36.09 49.74 2.02
CA ASP A 57 34.80 49.21 1.55
C ASP A 57 34.97 47.84 0.87
N GLU A 58 36.04 47.65 0.09
CA GLU A 58 36.40 46.35 -0.51
C GLU A 58 36.70 45.28 0.55
N SER A 59 37.50 45.62 1.56
CA SER A 59 37.82 44.71 2.66
C SER A 59 36.57 44.36 3.48
N ASP A 60 35.77 45.35 3.89
CA ASP A 60 34.53 45.14 4.65
C ASP A 60 33.53 44.28 3.85
N SER A 61 33.41 44.52 2.54
CA SER A 61 32.58 43.67 1.67
C SER A 61 33.10 42.24 1.60
N ARG A 62 34.41 42.05 1.47
CA ARG A 62 35.04 40.71 1.42
C ARG A 62 34.84 39.94 2.72
N ASP A 63 35.03 40.60 3.87
CA ASP A 63 34.87 40.00 5.19
C ASP A 63 33.41 39.59 5.42
N ARG A 64 32.44 40.46 5.11
CA ARG A 64 31.00 40.15 5.20
C ARG A 64 30.58 38.99 4.29
N MET A 65 31.14 38.89 3.09
CA MET A 65 30.90 37.75 2.20
C MET A 65 31.48 36.46 2.78
N GLY A 66 32.66 36.53 3.41
CA GLY A 66 33.24 35.41 4.16
C GLY A 66 32.35 34.94 5.30
N ASP A 67 31.84 35.86 6.13
CA ASP A 67 30.90 35.55 7.21
C ASP A 67 29.62 34.89 6.68
N ARG A 68 29.08 35.40 5.58
CA ARG A 68 27.89 34.83 4.93
C ARG A 68 28.14 33.42 4.41
N ILE A 69 29.29 33.17 3.78
CA ILE A 69 29.67 31.83 3.31
C ILE A 69 29.77 30.86 4.49
N ASN A 70 30.36 31.28 5.61
CA ASN A 70 30.43 30.43 6.81
C ASN A 70 29.04 30.09 7.33
N GLU A 71 28.15 31.08 7.46
CA GLU A 71 26.77 30.87 7.94
C GLU A 71 25.97 29.91 7.02
N VAL A 72 26.04 30.10 5.70
CA VAL A 72 25.34 29.22 4.75
C VAL A 72 25.96 27.82 4.73
N THR A 73 27.27 27.70 4.98
CA THR A 73 27.95 26.40 5.13
C THR A 73 27.46 25.68 6.39
N GLU A 74 27.36 26.36 7.53
CA GLU A 74 26.81 25.78 8.75
C GLU A 74 25.37 25.28 8.55
N GLN A 75 24.53 26.06 7.85
CA GLN A 75 23.17 25.63 7.48
C GLN A 75 23.16 24.41 6.57
N LYS A 76 24.06 24.37 5.58
CA LYS A 76 24.23 23.24 4.68
C LYS A 76 24.60 21.97 5.45
N ASP A 77 25.53 22.07 6.39
CA ASP A 77 25.98 20.93 7.20
C ASP A 77 24.85 20.38 8.08
N ILE A 78 24.04 21.26 8.69
CA ILE A 78 22.85 20.86 9.46
C ILE A 78 21.84 20.13 8.56
N LEU A 79 21.54 20.68 7.38
CA LEU A 79 20.63 20.04 6.42
C LEU A 79 21.13 18.66 5.98
N GLN A 80 22.43 18.51 5.70
CA GLN A 80 23.03 17.23 5.33
C GLN A 80 22.93 16.21 6.46
N PHE A 81 23.18 16.62 7.70
CA PHE A 81 23.03 15.76 8.87
C PHE A 81 21.58 15.28 9.04
N CYS A 82 20.61 16.19 8.96
CA CYS A 82 19.19 15.84 9.07
C CYS A 82 18.73 14.90 7.95
N ILE A 83 19.15 15.15 6.70
CA ILE A 83 18.84 14.28 5.56
C ILE A 83 19.36 12.86 5.79
N GLN A 84 20.62 12.72 6.22
CA GLN A 84 21.20 11.39 6.49
C GLN A 84 20.45 10.66 7.61
N ALA A 85 20.09 11.36 8.69
CA ALA A 85 19.30 10.79 9.77
C ALA A 85 17.93 10.31 9.28
N MET A 86 17.25 11.10 8.43
CA MET A 86 15.97 10.71 7.83
C MET A 86 16.10 9.55 6.87
N GLU A 87 17.15 9.48 6.04
CA GLU A 87 17.38 8.36 5.13
C GLU A 87 17.53 7.04 5.89
N ILE A 88 18.28 7.06 6.99
CA ILE A 88 18.42 5.90 7.88
C ILE A 88 17.07 5.48 8.45
N GLU A 89 16.24 6.43 8.91
CA GLU A 89 14.93 6.11 9.48
C GLU A 89 13.94 5.64 8.41
N ILE A 90 13.94 6.22 7.21
CA ILE A 90 13.13 5.76 6.07
C ILE A 90 13.52 4.33 5.68
N GLU A 91 14.82 4.04 5.61
CA GLU A 91 15.32 2.69 5.32
C GLU A 91 14.91 1.71 6.43
N ALA A 92 15.06 2.08 7.70
CA ALA A 92 14.64 1.25 8.82
C ALA A 92 13.13 0.98 8.82
N LEU A 93 12.31 2.00 8.57
CA LEU A 93 10.85 1.86 8.54
C LEU A 93 10.38 1.01 7.37
N THR A 94 10.98 1.19 6.18
CA THR A 94 10.66 0.38 4.99
C THR A 94 11.11 -1.07 5.14
N GLN A 95 12.27 -1.30 5.76
CA GLN A 95 12.71 -2.66 6.08
C GLN A 95 11.76 -3.32 7.08
N GLU A 96 11.35 -2.63 8.14
CA GLU A 96 10.39 -3.18 9.12
C GLU A 96 9.01 -3.45 8.50
N GLU A 97 8.58 -2.63 7.54
CA GLU A 97 7.35 -2.85 6.78
C GLU A 97 7.47 -4.07 5.87
N ALA A 98 8.57 -4.19 5.13
CA ALA A 98 8.84 -5.34 4.27
C ALA A 98 8.96 -6.64 5.09
N GLU A 99 9.69 -6.61 6.21
CA GLU A 99 9.79 -7.71 7.15
C GLU A 99 8.43 -8.08 7.74
N ARG A 100 7.54 -7.11 8.02
CA ARG A 100 6.17 -7.42 8.49
C ARG A 100 5.29 -8.06 7.41
N ALA A 101 5.38 -7.57 6.18
CA ALA A 101 4.70 -8.18 5.04
C ALA A 101 5.19 -9.63 4.83
N LEU A 102 6.51 -9.86 4.96
CA LEU A 102 7.15 -11.16 4.78
C LEU A 102 6.98 -12.11 5.97
N ALA A 103 7.00 -11.61 7.21
CA ALA A 103 7.22 -12.45 8.38
C ALA A 103 6.02 -13.33 8.71
N ASP A 104 4.77 -12.82 8.70
CA ASP A 104 3.66 -13.62 9.26
C ASP A 104 2.25 -13.30 8.72
N THR A 105 2.09 -12.37 7.77
CA THR A 105 0.73 -11.91 7.36
C THR A 105 0.36 -12.21 5.90
N ALA A 106 1.32 -12.21 4.97
CA ALA A 106 1.03 -12.40 3.54
C ALA A 106 0.46 -13.80 3.23
N ASN A 107 1.12 -14.86 3.66
CA ASN A 107 0.67 -16.23 3.39
C ASN A 107 -0.67 -16.54 4.09
N PRO A 108 -0.89 -16.23 5.39
CA PRO A 108 -2.21 -16.39 6.01
C PRO A 108 -3.31 -15.60 5.30
N LEU A 109 -3.04 -14.39 4.82
CA LEU A 109 -4.01 -13.61 4.06
C LEU A 109 -4.37 -14.28 2.74
N GLU A 110 -3.38 -14.75 1.97
CA GLU A 110 -3.60 -15.49 0.72
C GLU A 110 -4.46 -16.73 0.96
N VAL A 111 -4.15 -17.52 1.99
CA VAL A 111 -4.91 -18.72 2.35
C VAL A 111 -6.35 -18.37 2.73
N VAL A 112 -6.56 -17.31 3.53
CA VAL A 112 -7.92 -16.88 3.93
C VAL A 112 -8.71 -16.39 2.72
N VAL A 113 -8.10 -15.62 1.81
CA VAL A 113 -8.72 -15.15 0.57
C VAL A 113 -9.04 -16.32 -0.35
N GLU A 114 -8.15 -17.29 -0.51
CA GLU A 114 -8.40 -18.50 -1.28
C GLU A 114 -9.58 -19.31 -0.67
N CYS A 115 -9.61 -19.48 0.65
CA CYS A 115 -10.71 -20.15 1.33
C CYS A 115 -12.05 -19.43 1.09
N LEU A 116 -12.07 -18.09 1.12
CA LEU A 116 -13.27 -17.30 0.86
C LEU A 116 -13.72 -17.42 -0.61
N THR A 117 -12.80 -17.28 -1.56
CA THR A 117 -13.10 -17.38 -3.00
C THR A 117 -13.62 -18.78 -3.39
N GLN A 118 -13.01 -19.86 -2.87
CA GLN A 118 -13.51 -21.22 -3.08
C GLN A 118 -14.92 -21.42 -2.51
N ARG A 119 -15.26 -20.77 -1.40
CA ARG A 119 -16.60 -20.83 -0.80
C ARG A 119 -17.63 -20.02 -1.58
N GLU A 120 -17.26 -18.86 -2.08
CA GLU A 120 -18.11 -18.03 -2.94
C GLU A 120 -18.38 -18.68 -4.31
N GLY A 121 -17.49 -19.56 -4.76
CA GLY A 121 -17.68 -20.36 -5.98
C GLY A 121 -18.72 -21.49 -5.89
N ARG A 122 -19.28 -21.77 -4.69
CA ARG A 122 -20.30 -22.82 -4.50
C ARG A 122 -21.65 -22.42 -5.09
N ARG A 123 -22.48 -23.41 -5.42
CA ARG A 123 -23.77 -23.20 -6.11
C ARG A 123 -24.94 -23.73 -5.28
N GLY A 124 -26.10 -23.09 -5.44
CA GLY A 124 -27.36 -23.55 -4.84
C GLY A 124 -27.30 -23.58 -3.31
N SER A 125 -27.83 -24.66 -2.73
CA SER A 125 -27.89 -24.88 -1.28
C SER A 125 -26.53 -25.04 -0.60
N GLU A 126 -25.45 -25.25 -1.35
CA GLU A 126 -24.09 -25.32 -0.81
C GLU A 126 -23.47 -23.94 -0.53
N LEU A 127 -24.05 -22.86 -1.07
CA LEU A 127 -23.64 -21.48 -0.78
C LEU A 127 -24.26 -21.01 0.54
N VAL A 128 -23.62 -21.37 1.65
CA VAL A 128 -24.12 -21.11 3.00
C VAL A 128 -23.26 -20.08 3.72
N SER A 129 -23.89 -19.05 4.30
CA SER A 129 -23.26 -18.22 5.32
C SER A 129 -23.26 -18.96 6.65
N ASP A 130 -22.14 -19.62 6.92
CA ASP A 130 -21.90 -20.35 8.16
C ASP A 130 -20.96 -19.56 9.11
N PRO A 131 -20.81 -20.00 10.37
CA PRO A 131 -19.90 -19.36 11.31
C PRO A 131 -18.44 -19.34 10.83
N LEU A 132 -18.03 -20.31 10.00
CA LEU A 132 -16.67 -20.38 9.45
C LEU A 132 -16.41 -19.20 8.50
N GLN A 133 -17.34 -18.88 7.61
CA GLN A 133 -17.22 -17.72 6.72
C GLN A 133 -17.14 -16.41 7.50
N GLY A 134 -17.87 -16.29 8.61
CA GLY A 134 -17.77 -15.15 9.51
C GLY A 134 -16.44 -15.06 10.28
N GLN A 135 -15.75 -16.18 10.51
CA GLN A 135 -14.41 -16.19 11.11
C GLN A 135 -13.32 -15.86 10.09
N LEU A 136 -13.41 -16.38 8.86
CA LEU A 136 -12.49 -16.07 7.76
C LEU A 136 -12.50 -14.57 7.42
N LYS A 137 -13.69 -13.95 7.32
CA LYS A 137 -13.79 -12.50 7.09
C LYS A 137 -13.17 -11.66 8.21
N ARG A 138 -13.34 -12.08 9.46
CA ARG A 138 -12.73 -11.40 10.62
C ARG A 138 -11.22 -11.56 10.64
N GLU A 139 -10.71 -12.74 10.29
CA GLU A 139 -9.27 -12.98 10.17
C GLU A 139 -8.65 -12.12 9.07
N ALA A 140 -9.27 -12.04 7.88
CA ALA A 140 -8.82 -11.14 6.81
C ALA A 140 -8.82 -9.67 7.25
N GLN A 141 -9.88 -9.20 7.91
CA GLN A 141 -9.94 -7.83 8.43
C GLN A 141 -8.88 -7.55 9.49
N MET A 142 -8.62 -8.48 10.41
CA MET A 142 -7.56 -8.30 11.41
C MET A 142 -6.18 -8.24 10.76
N ILE A 143 -5.91 -9.06 9.73
CA ILE A 143 -4.65 -9.02 8.99
C ILE A 143 -4.50 -7.69 8.23
N ASP A 144 -5.55 -7.22 7.56
CA ASP A 144 -5.55 -5.94 6.85
C ASP A 144 -5.34 -4.75 7.81
N THR A 145 -6.02 -4.76 8.96
CA THR A 145 -5.82 -3.72 9.98
C THR A 145 -4.43 -3.74 10.62
N THR A 146 -3.75 -4.88 10.63
CA THR A 146 -2.36 -4.96 11.13
C THR A 146 -1.34 -4.53 10.07
N GLN A 147 -1.72 -4.53 8.79
CA GLN A 147 -0.95 -3.96 7.67
C GLN A 147 -1.20 -2.44 7.47
N GLN A 148 -1.90 -1.79 8.40
CA GLN A 148 -2.57 -0.49 8.25
C GLN A 148 -1.80 0.71 7.66
N ASP A 149 -2.63 1.56 7.04
CA ASP A 149 -2.45 2.93 6.54
C ASP A 149 -1.54 3.88 7.36
N LEU A 150 -1.41 3.68 8.67
CA LEU A 150 -0.56 4.50 9.54
C LEU A 150 0.92 4.43 9.15
N PHE A 151 1.40 3.25 8.69
CA PHE A 151 2.77 3.11 8.19
C PHE A 151 2.97 3.85 6.88
N HIS A 152 2.06 3.66 5.93
CA HIS A 152 2.10 4.37 4.66
C HIS A 152 2.00 5.88 4.85
N PHE A 153 1.16 6.34 5.78
CA PHE A 153 1.02 7.76 6.11
C PHE A 153 2.33 8.34 6.66
N ILE A 154 2.90 7.74 7.71
CA ILE A 154 4.15 8.24 8.32
C ILE A 154 5.33 8.15 7.34
N LEU A 155 5.44 7.06 6.56
CA LEU A 155 6.45 6.94 5.52
C LEU A 155 6.29 8.03 4.45
N SER A 156 5.06 8.40 4.09
CA SER A 156 4.78 9.50 3.17
C SER A 156 5.22 10.84 3.75
N CYS A 157 4.90 11.12 5.02
CA CYS A 157 5.31 12.36 5.70
C CYS A 157 6.84 12.49 5.77
N LEU A 158 7.54 11.41 6.14
CA LEU A 158 9.01 11.39 6.14
C LEU A 158 9.60 11.65 4.76
N LYS A 159 9.04 11.06 3.70
CA LYS A 159 9.49 11.29 2.32
C LYS A 159 9.25 12.73 1.87
N GLU A 160 8.12 13.32 2.26
CA GLU A 160 7.82 14.72 1.95
C GLU A 160 8.79 15.68 2.67
N ALA A 161 9.01 15.49 3.97
CA ALA A 161 9.98 16.29 4.72
C ALA A 161 11.42 16.11 4.19
N HIS A 162 11.81 14.90 3.79
CA HIS A 162 13.11 14.64 3.15
C HIS A 162 13.27 15.41 1.82
N GLN A 163 12.22 15.44 1.00
CA GLN A 163 12.21 16.23 -0.24
C GLN A 163 12.35 17.73 0.03
N GLN A 164 11.68 18.26 1.05
CA GLN A 164 11.80 19.68 1.43
C GLN A 164 13.22 20.02 1.89
N LEU A 165 13.83 19.19 2.73
CA LEU A 165 15.24 19.37 3.14
C LEU A 165 16.19 19.29 1.95
N THR A 166 15.98 18.34 1.03
CA THR A 166 16.83 18.18 -0.16
C THR A 166 16.74 19.39 -1.08
N PHE A 167 15.54 19.96 -1.23
CA PHE A 167 15.34 21.18 -1.99
C PHE A 167 16.07 22.37 -1.34
N ASP A 168 15.94 22.55 -0.02
CA ASP A 168 16.68 23.60 0.70
C ASP A 168 18.20 23.40 0.55
N LEU A 169 18.70 22.17 0.73
CA LEU A 169 20.12 21.85 0.58
C LEU A 169 20.67 22.21 -0.81
N THR A 170 19.89 21.93 -1.85
CA THR A 170 20.25 22.27 -3.23
C THR A 170 20.36 23.79 -3.40
N ASN A 171 19.35 24.54 -2.92
CA ASN A 171 19.37 26.00 -2.96
C ASN A 171 20.55 26.60 -2.17
N LYS A 172 20.88 26.05 -0.99
CA LYS A 172 22.06 26.48 -0.21
C LYS A 172 23.37 26.20 -0.93
N SER A 173 23.46 25.08 -1.63
CA SER A 173 24.66 24.72 -2.40
C SER A 173 24.86 25.65 -3.59
N GLU A 174 23.80 25.93 -4.35
CA GLU A 174 23.86 26.90 -5.46
C GLU A 174 24.19 28.32 -4.97
N ALA A 175 23.61 28.75 -3.83
CA ALA A 175 23.93 30.03 -3.22
C ALA A 175 25.40 30.12 -2.80
N LEU A 176 25.95 29.06 -2.18
CA LEU A 176 27.36 28.98 -1.82
C LEU A 176 28.27 29.04 -3.05
N ASP A 177 27.93 28.35 -4.13
CA ASP A 177 28.74 28.36 -5.35
C ASP A 177 28.80 29.77 -5.95
N VAL A 178 27.67 30.50 -5.93
CA VAL A 178 27.61 31.91 -6.34
C VAL A 178 28.45 32.79 -5.42
N ASP A 179 28.28 32.67 -4.10
CA ASP A 179 28.99 33.50 -3.12
C ASP A 179 30.51 33.25 -3.16
N GLN A 180 30.94 31.99 -3.27
CA GLN A 180 32.35 31.62 -3.44
C GLN A 180 32.93 32.16 -4.75
N SER A 181 32.17 32.06 -5.84
CA SER A 181 32.56 32.64 -7.13
C SER A 181 32.75 34.15 -7.00
N CYS A 182 31.83 34.84 -6.32
CA CYS A 182 31.95 36.28 -6.09
C CYS A 182 33.14 36.65 -5.19
N LEU A 183 33.41 35.89 -4.12
CA LEU A 183 34.55 36.09 -3.23
C LEU A 183 35.90 35.89 -3.95
N SER A 184 35.93 35.04 -4.97
CA SER A 184 37.10 34.77 -5.80
C SER A 184 37.44 35.91 -6.78
N LEU A 185 36.48 36.81 -7.06
CA LEU A 185 36.70 37.94 -7.95
C LEU A 185 37.68 38.94 -7.33
N THR A 186 38.57 39.44 -8.19
CA THR A 186 39.54 40.50 -7.89
C THR A 186 39.38 41.66 -8.88
N ASP A 187 39.96 42.82 -8.56
CA ASP A 187 40.01 44.02 -9.41
C ASP A 187 40.67 43.80 -10.80
N ARG A 188 41.34 42.67 -10.99
CA ARG A 188 42.00 42.26 -12.24
C ARG A 188 41.24 41.20 -13.03
N SER A 189 40.07 40.78 -12.56
CA SER A 189 39.29 39.72 -13.21
C SER A 189 38.69 40.24 -14.52
N PRO A 190 38.64 39.43 -15.58
CA PRO A 190 38.19 39.89 -16.90
C PRO A 190 36.69 40.23 -16.97
N ASP A 191 35.86 39.63 -16.10
CA ASP A 191 34.39 39.72 -16.16
C ASP A 191 33.77 40.79 -15.24
N ILE A 192 34.58 41.73 -14.72
CA ILE A 192 34.07 42.85 -13.92
C ILE A 192 33.62 44.00 -14.83
N SER A 193 32.44 44.58 -14.54
CA SER A 193 31.90 45.71 -15.30
C SER A 193 31.00 46.58 -14.43
N PHE A 194 30.87 47.86 -14.78
CA PHE A 194 29.83 48.70 -14.19
C PHE A 194 28.44 48.15 -14.57
N LYS A 195 27.55 48.05 -13.58
CA LYS A 195 26.17 47.58 -13.77
C LYS A 195 25.21 48.77 -13.90
N PRO A 196 24.19 48.70 -14.76
CA PRO A 196 23.25 49.81 -14.97
C PRO A 196 22.48 50.23 -13.71
N ASP A 197 22.12 49.27 -12.86
CA ASP A 197 21.47 49.50 -11.56
C ASP A 197 22.14 48.63 -10.48
N PRO A 198 23.21 49.13 -9.82
CA PRO A 198 23.96 48.37 -8.83
C PRO A 198 23.22 48.20 -7.49
N THR A 199 22.13 48.94 -7.28
CA THR A 199 21.34 48.93 -6.04
C THR A 199 20.04 48.16 -6.18
N HIS A 200 19.78 47.57 -7.35
CA HIS A 200 18.56 46.84 -7.61
C HIS A 200 18.46 45.56 -6.77
N VAL A 201 17.43 45.46 -5.94
CA VAL A 201 17.03 44.24 -5.25
C VAL A 201 15.66 43.81 -5.80
N PRO A 202 15.51 42.58 -6.33
CA PRO A 202 14.23 42.10 -6.83
C PRO A 202 13.14 42.16 -5.75
N THR A 203 11.90 42.52 -6.12
CA THR A 203 10.77 42.58 -5.18
C THR A 203 10.40 41.22 -4.58
N SER A 204 10.77 40.13 -5.25
CA SER A 204 10.61 38.75 -4.77
C SER A 204 11.76 38.27 -3.87
N ALA A 205 12.74 39.12 -3.56
CA ALA A 205 13.87 38.73 -2.73
C ALA A 205 13.43 38.55 -1.27
N SER A 206 13.72 37.39 -0.71
CA SER A 206 13.57 37.14 0.74
C SER A 206 14.65 37.87 1.53
N THR A 207 14.31 38.26 2.74
CA THR A 207 15.28 38.77 3.71
C THR A 207 16.21 37.67 4.21
N HIS A 208 17.37 38.07 4.73
CA HIS A 208 18.32 37.17 5.39
C HIS A 208 17.63 36.36 6.50
N GLN A 209 16.87 37.04 7.37
CA GLN A 209 16.19 36.42 8.49
C GLN A 209 15.16 35.36 8.04
N GLU A 210 14.37 35.65 7.00
CA GLU A 210 13.43 34.69 6.43
C GLU A 210 14.14 33.44 5.89
N SER A 211 15.32 33.61 5.25
CA SER A 211 16.10 32.46 4.78
C SER A 211 16.63 31.58 5.91
N VAL A 212 17.02 32.16 7.06
CA VAL A 212 17.46 31.38 8.22
C VAL A 212 16.28 30.66 8.87
N GLN A 213 15.15 31.36 9.02
CA GLN A 213 13.92 30.79 9.59
C GLN A 213 13.35 29.66 8.74
N PHE A 214 13.42 29.76 7.42
CA PHE A 214 12.98 28.70 6.51
C PHE A 214 13.74 27.40 6.74
N THR A 215 15.07 27.47 6.79
CA THR A 215 15.92 26.30 7.05
C THR A 215 15.68 25.72 8.45
N HIS A 216 15.57 26.57 9.47
CA HIS A 216 15.24 26.13 10.83
C HIS A 216 13.87 25.43 10.87
N TYR A 217 12.85 25.98 10.20
CA TYR A 217 11.51 25.38 10.15
C TYR A 217 11.54 23.99 9.53
N ASN A 218 12.21 23.83 8.38
CA ASN A 218 12.31 22.53 7.71
C ASN A 218 13.02 21.48 8.59
N VAL A 219 14.08 21.89 9.29
CA VAL A 219 14.80 21.02 10.23
C VAL A 219 13.91 20.62 11.41
N THR A 220 13.21 21.56 12.05
CA THR A 220 12.31 21.25 13.16
C THR A 220 11.18 20.33 12.73
N GLN A 221 10.58 20.57 11.55
CA GLN A 221 9.54 19.69 11.01
C GLN A 221 10.07 18.28 10.77
N ALA A 222 11.27 18.14 10.19
CA ALA A 222 11.90 16.85 9.98
C ALA A 222 12.18 16.10 11.30
N GLU A 223 12.62 16.82 12.35
CA GLU A 223 12.82 16.25 13.68
C GLU A 223 11.52 15.76 14.31
N GLU A 224 10.43 16.53 14.16
CA GLU A 224 9.09 16.15 14.64
C GLU A 224 8.57 14.88 13.95
N GLU A 225 8.68 14.81 12.62
CA GLU A 225 8.27 13.63 11.84
C GLU A 225 9.14 12.40 12.17
N MET A 226 10.45 12.59 12.35
CA MET A 226 11.35 11.52 12.77
C MET A 226 10.98 11.00 14.17
N GLN A 227 10.65 11.90 15.10
CA GLN A 227 10.21 11.51 16.44
C GLN A 227 8.86 10.78 16.41
N ALA A 228 7.93 11.20 15.55
CA ALA A 228 6.67 10.49 15.34
C ALA A 228 6.90 9.07 14.79
N SER A 229 7.85 8.90 13.86
CA SER A 229 8.26 7.58 13.34
C SER A 229 8.83 6.68 14.43
N LEU A 230 9.76 7.20 15.24
CA LEU A 230 10.35 6.44 16.34
C LEU A 230 9.30 6.01 17.37
N GLN A 231 8.38 6.90 17.74
CA GLN A 231 7.27 6.57 18.62
C GLN A 231 6.34 5.53 18.00
N LEU A 232 6.06 5.61 16.70
CA LEU A 232 5.28 4.59 16.00
C LEU A 232 6.00 3.23 16.08
N ARG A 233 7.30 3.17 15.83
CA ARG A 233 8.07 1.92 15.90
C ARG A 233 8.09 1.32 17.30
N GLU A 234 8.25 2.14 18.34
CA GLU A 234 8.22 1.69 19.73
C GLU A 234 6.83 1.19 20.16
N THR A 235 5.79 1.97 19.87
CA THR A 235 4.40 1.61 20.16
C THR A 235 3.99 0.38 19.37
N MET A 236 4.41 0.27 18.11
CA MET A 236 4.12 -0.89 17.28
C MET A 236 4.88 -2.11 17.78
N THR A 237 6.16 -2.03 18.13
CA THR A 237 6.89 -3.17 18.69
C THR A 237 6.20 -3.69 19.95
N SER A 238 5.77 -2.78 20.84
CA SER A 238 5.09 -3.12 22.08
C SER A 238 3.69 -3.73 21.85
N THR A 239 2.86 -3.10 21.00
CA THR A 239 1.50 -3.57 20.69
C THR A 239 1.48 -4.80 19.79
N ARG A 240 2.43 -4.94 18.86
CA ARG A 240 2.60 -6.10 17.98
C ARG A 240 2.88 -7.36 18.78
N ILE A 241 3.84 -7.30 19.70
CA ILE A 241 4.19 -8.43 20.57
C ILE A 241 3.00 -8.80 21.46
N GLN A 242 2.27 -7.81 21.99
CA GLN A 242 1.27 -8.08 23.01
C GLN A 242 -0.12 -8.44 22.46
N VAL A 243 -0.60 -7.73 21.44
CA VAL A 243 -1.99 -7.82 20.95
C VAL A 243 -2.04 -8.56 19.63
N SER A 244 -1.24 -8.18 18.64
CA SER A 244 -1.36 -8.79 17.30
C SER A 244 -0.97 -10.26 17.28
N GLN A 245 0.13 -10.67 17.92
CA GLN A 245 0.56 -12.07 17.89
C GLN A 245 -0.39 -12.97 18.67
N ASN A 246 -0.89 -12.53 19.82
CA ASN A 246 -1.81 -13.34 20.63
C ASN A 246 -3.22 -13.39 20.03
N ASP A 247 -3.74 -12.27 19.54
CA ASP A 247 -5.09 -12.20 18.97
C ASP A 247 -5.14 -12.84 17.58
N LEU A 248 -4.12 -12.63 16.73
CA LEU A 248 -4.03 -13.33 15.44
C LEU A 248 -3.82 -14.83 15.64
N GLU A 249 -2.99 -15.26 16.60
CA GLU A 249 -2.83 -16.68 16.90
C GLU A 249 -4.12 -17.29 17.46
N GLY A 250 -4.80 -16.59 18.37
CA GLY A 250 -6.09 -17.01 18.91
C GLY A 250 -7.17 -17.11 17.81
N GLN A 251 -7.20 -16.15 16.90
CA GLN A 251 -8.10 -16.16 15.75
C GLN A 251 -7.75 -17.30 14.79
N ARG A 252 -6.46 -17.53 14.49
CA ARG A 252 -5.97 -18.63 13.65
C ARG A 252 -6.35 -19.99 14.22
N ILE A 253 -6.19 -20.19 15.54
CA ILE A 253 -6.61 -21.41 16.23
C ILE A 253 -8.12 -21.61 16.11
N THR A 254 -8.89 -20.53 16.28
CA THR A 254 -10.36 -20.54 16.18
C THR A 254 -10.83 -20.87 14.77
N THR A 255 -10.27 -20.23 13.74
CA THR A 255 -10.57 -20.53 12.34
C THR A 255 -10.16 -21.96 12.00
N GLY A 256 -8.95 -22.38 12.40
CA GLY A 256 -8.46 -23.75 12.20
C GLY A 256 -9.36 -24.80 12.85
N PHE A 257 -9.89 -24.53 14.05
CA PHE A 257 -10.87 -25.40 14.69
C PHE A 257 -12.18 -25.48 13.88
N ASN A 258 -12.71 -24.35 13.42
CA ASN A 258 -13.93 -24.33 12.62
C ASN A 258 -13.74 -25.02 11.26
N LEU A 259 -12.58 -24.88 10.63
CA LEU A 259 -12.22 -25.60 9.39
C LEU A 259 -12.21 -27.11 9.63
N ARG A 260 -11.55 -27.58 10.70
CA ARG A 260 -11.52 -29.02 11.05
C ARG A 260 -12.92 -29.56 11.34
N LYS A 261 -13.74 -28.79 12.07
CA LYS A 261 -15.13 -29.16 12.34
C LYS A 261 -15.94 -29.28 11.05
N TRP A 262 -15.79 -28.31 10.15
CA TRP A 262 -16.50 -28.30 8.88
C TRP A 262 -16.05 -29.44 7.96
N ALA A 263 -14.75 -29.72 7.88
CA ALA A 263 -14.20 -30.85 7.16
C ALA A 263 -14.75 -32.19 7.67
N HIS A 264 -14.88 -32.34 8.99
CA HIS A 264 -15.47 -33.53 9.59
C HIS A 264 -16.96 -33.69 9.23
N GLN A 265 -17.73 -32.60 9.28
CA GLN A 265 -19.13 -32.61 8.86
C GLN A 265 -19.29 -32.98 7.38
N LEU A 266 -18.43 -32.44 6.51
CA LEU A 266 -18.43 -32.78 5.10
C LEU A 266 -18.08 -34.27 4.89
N GLN A 267 -17.08 -34.79 5.60
CA GLN A 267 -16.69 -36.20 5.51
C GLN A 267 -17.80 -37.14 6.00
N GLN A 268 -18.53 -36.77 7.07
CA GLN A 268 -19.70 -37.51 7.52
C GLN A 268 -20.80 -37.51 6.45
N ALA A 269 -21.11 -36.36 5.86
CA ALA A 269 -22.11 -36.26 4.79
C ALA A 269 -21.72 -37.11 3.57
N CYS A 270 -20.45 -37.05 3.13
CA CYS A 270 -19.95 -37.89 2.04
C CYS A 270 -20.04 -39.39 2.38
N SER A 271 -19.71 -39.78 3.60
CA SER A 271 -19.78 -41.18 4.04
C SER A 271 -21.23 -41.66 4.09
N GLN A 272 -22.16 -40.81 4.52
CA GLN A 272 -23.59 -41.10 4.52
C GLN A 272 -24.14 -41.22 3.10
N LEU A 273 -23.76 -40.32 2.18
CA LEU A 273 -24.13 -40.41 0.77
C LEU A 273 -23.57 -41.68 0.11
N HIS A 274 -22.32 -42.04 0.42
CA HIS A 274 -21.73 -43.28 -0.07
C HIS A 274 -22.51 -44.51 0.45
N TRP A 275 -22.84 -44.53 1.74
CA TRP A 275 -23.66 -45.59 2.32
C TRP A 275 -25.04 -45.68 1.65
N GLN A 276 -25.72 -44.54 1.44
CA GLN A 276 -27.01 -44.50 0.72
C GLN A 276 -26.87 -45.06 -0.71
N HIS A 277 -25.78 -44.73 -1.40
CA HIS A 277 -25.51 -45.25 -2.74
C HIS A 277 -25.34 -46.77 -2.74
N THR A 278 -24.54 -47.30 -1.82
CA THR A 278 -24.33 -48.75 -1.67
C THR A 278 -25.64 -49.46 -1.33
N THR A 279 -26.42 -48.93 -0.39
CA THR A 279 -27.74 -49.48 -0.05
C THR A 279 -28.67 -49.47 -1.26
N ARG A 280 -28.63 -48.44 -2.09
CA ARG A 280 -29.40 -48.40 -3.34
C ARG A 280 -28.97 -49.50 -4.31
N GLU A 281 -27.67 -49.73 -4.47
CA GLU A 281 -27.16 -50.84 -5.28
C GLU A 281 -27.66 -52.19 -4.77
N GLU A 282 -27.61 -52.42 -3.45
CA GLU A 282 -28.15 -53.63 -2.82
C GLU A 282 -29.65 -53.80 -3.05
N ILE A 283 -30.45 -52.72 -2.92
CA ILE A 283 -31.89 -52.76 -3.24
C ILE A 283 -32.09 -53.15 -4.71
N THR A 284 -31.30 -52.59 -5.64
CA THR A 284 -31.43 -52.97 -7.06
C THR A 284 -31.05 -54.43 -7.31
N GLU A 285 -30.06 -54.97 -6.60
CA GLU A 285 -29.69 -56.40 -6.64
C GLU A 285 -30.86 -57.27 -6.14
N LEU A 286 -31.42 -56.92 -4.97
CA LEU A 286 -32.55 -57.62 -4.37
C LEU A 286 -33.79 -57.62 -5.27
N LEU A 287 -34.11 -56.49 -5.91
CA LEU A 287 -35.21 -56.42 -6.87
C LEU A 287 -34.99 -57.34 -8.08
N ARG A 288 -33.74 -57.46 -8.58
CA ARG A 288 -33.41 -58.42 -9.66
C ARG A 288 -33.61 -59.86 -9.18
N ASP A 289 -33.21 -60.18 -7.95
CA ASP A 289 -33.36 -61.52 -7.40
C ASP A 289 -34.82 -61.87 -7.13
N ILE A 290 -35.64 -60.94 -6.65
CA ILE A 290 -37.10 -61.11 -6.55
C ILE A 290 -37.66 -61.45 -7.93
N HIS A 291 -37.30 -60.67 -8.96
CA HIS A 291 -37.79 -60.92 -10.30
C HIS A 291 -37.36 -62.30 -10.84
N ARG A 292 -36.12 -62.75 -10.55
CA ARG A 292 -35.67 -64.11 -10.88
C ARG A 292 -36.48 -65.18 -10.17
N LEU A 293 -36.73 -65.01 -8.87
CA LEU A 293 -37.52 -65.94 -8.08
C LEU A 293 -38.97 -66.02 -8.56
N GLU A 294 -39.58 -64.90 -8.95
CA GLU A 294 -40.91 -64.86 -9.55
C GLU A 294 -40.96 -65.62 -10.88
N GLN A 295 -39.96 -65.45 -11.74
CA GLN A 295 -39.84 -66.19 -12.99
C GLN A 295 -39.70 -67.70 -12.75
N GLU A 296 -38.87 -68.12 -11.80
CA GLU A 296 -38.72 -69.52 -11.40
C GLU A 296 -40.03 -70.09 -10.84
N LEU A 297 -40.73 -69.33 -10.00
CA LEU A 297 -42.04 -69.72 -9.47
C LEU A 297 -43.07 -69.92 -10.61
N LEU A 298 -43.12 -69.01 -11.57
CA LEU A 298 -43.97 -69.17 -12.76
C LEU A 298 -43.58 -70.40 -13.59
N ALA A 299 -42.29 -70.69 -13.72
CA ALA A 299 -41.80 -71.87 -14.43
C ALA A 299 -42.21 -73.18 -13.74
N THR A 300 -42.29 -73.20 -12.40
CA THR A 300 -42.76 -74.36 -11.62
C THR A 300 -44.28 -74.55 -11.64
N GLU A 301 -45.06 -73.53 -12.01
CA GLU A 301 -46.53 -73.60 -11.99
C GLU A 301 -47.09 -74.65 -12.97
N ARG A 302 -46.54 -74.73 -14.19
CA ARG A 302 -46.95 -75.70 -15.22
C ARG A 302 -46.72 -77.17 -14.81
N PRO A 303 -45.51 -77.59 -14.38
CA PRO A 303 -45.30 -78.95 -13.92
C PRO A 303 -46.14 -79.27 -12.68
N LEU A 304 -46.38 -78.30 -11.77
CA LEU A 304 -47.24 -78.50 -10.62
C LEU A 304 -48.71 -78.74 -11.01
N LYS A 305 -49.26 -77.93 -11.94
CA LYS A 305 -50.60 -78.14 -12.53
C LYS A 305 -50.71 -79.54 -13.14
N LEU A 306 -49.69 -80.00 -13.86
CA LEU A 306 -49.66 -81.35 -14.44
C LEU A 306 -49.69 -82.44 -13.36
N VAL A 307 -48.92 -82.28 -12.28
CA VAL A 307 -48.94 -83.19 -11.11
C VAL A 307 -50.33 -83.22 -10.48
N HIS A 308 -50.99 -82.07 -10.30
CA HIS A 308 -52.35 -81.96 -9.75
C HIS A 308 -53.36 -82.68 -10.61
N THR A 309 -53.40 -82.39 -11.91
CA THR A 309 -54.33 -83.03 -12.85
C THR A 309 -54.10 -84.53 -12.93
N ARG A 310 -52.84 -85.00 -12.92
CA ARG A 310 -52.52 -86.44 -12.88
C ARG A 310 -53.02 -87.10 -11.60
N LEU A 311 -52.88 -86.43 -10.44
CA LEU A 311 -53.36 -86.95 -9.17
C LEU A 311 -54.89 -87.01 -9.12
N GLU A 312 -55.57 -85.97 -9.60
CA GLU A 312 -57.03 -85.87 -9.64
C GLU A 312 -57.63 -86.95 -10.55
N ASN A 313 -57.13 -87.09 -11.79
CA ASN A 313 -57.56 -88.14 -12.71
C ASN A 313 -57.38 -89.55 -12.13
N ARG A 314 -56.33 -89.76 -11.33
CA ARG A 314 -56.10 -91.04 -10.63
C ARG A 314 -57.02 -91.24 -9.43
N ASN A 315 -57.55 -90.18 -8.83
CA ASN A 315 -58.55 -90.28 -7.76
C ASN A 315 -59.96 -90.61 -8.28
N SER A 316 -60.21 -90.46 -9.58
CA SER A 316 -61.48 -90.85 -10.23
C SER A 316 -61.58 -92.34 -10.62
N ARG A 317 -60.62 -93.17 -10.18
CA ARG A 317 -60.63 -94.61 -10.47
C ARG A 317 -61.83 -95.31 -9.80
N PRO A 318 -62.55 -96.20 -10.51
CA PRO A 318 -63.72 -96.86 -9.96
C PRO A 318 -63.38 -97.98 -8.97
N ARG A 319 -64.13 -98.02 -7.86
CA ARG A 319 -64.19 -99.12 -6.87
C ARG A 319 -62.81 -99.61 -6.39
N VAL A 320 -62.50 -100.90 -6.59
CA VAL A 320 -61.32 -101.59 -6.03
C VAL A 320 -60.01 -101.08 -6.65
N ASP A 321 -60.06 -100.48 -7.84
CA ASP A 321 -58.88 -99.92 -8.52
C ASP A 321 -58.45 -98.54 -7.97
N LEU A 322 -59.21 -97.97 -7.02
CA LEU A 322 -58.77 -96.80 -6.23
C LEU A 322 -57.72 -97.24 -5.20
N CYS A 323 -56.53 -97.58 -5.69
CA CYS A 323 -55.43 -98.07 -4.89
C CYS A 323 -54.42 -96.94 -4.55
N ARG A 324 -53.83 -97.02 -3.35
CA ARG A 324 -52.70 -96.17 -2.93
C ARG A 324 -51.39 -96.79 -3.42
N ASP A 325 -51.19 -96.79 -4.73
CA ASP A 325 -49.97 -97.32 -5.34
C ASP A 325 -48.76 -96.39 -5.15
N GLN A 326 -47.56 -96.94 -5.37
CA GLN A 326 -46.28 -96.22 -5.21
C GLN A 326 -46.22 -94.97 -6.10
N CYS A 327 -46.88 -94.99 -7.25
CA CYS A 327 -47.02 -93.85 -8.14
C CYS A 327 -47.87 -92.73 -7.54
N ASN A 328 -49.01 -93.03 -6.89
CA ASN A 328 -49.84 -92.04 -6.19
C ASN A 328 -49.07 -91.39 -5.03
N LEU A 329 -48.31 -92.19 -4.27
CA LEU A 329 -47.48 -91.68 -3.17
C LEU A 329 -46.35 -90.77 -3.68
N HIS A 330 -45.67 -91.16 -4.77
CA HIS A 330 -44.61 -90.35 -5.37
C HIS A 330 -45.11 -89.00 -5.90
N ILE A 331 -46.25 -88.99 -6.62
CA ILE A 331 -46.88 -87.76 -7.13
C ILE A 331 -47.28 -86.82 -5.96
N ARG A 332 -47.78 -87.38 -4.85
CA ARG A 332 -48.09 -86.59 -3.64
C ARG A 332 -46.86 -86.00 -2.96
N LEU A 333 -45.74 -86.72 -2.95
CA LEU A 333 -44.47 -86.22 -2.39
C LEU A 333 -43.87 -85.09 -3.23
N LEU A 334 -43.95 -85.19 -4.57
CA LEU A 334 -43.53 -84.11 -5.47
C LEU A 334 -44.32 -82.82 -5.20
N HIS A 335 -45.65 -82.92 -5.04
CA HIS A 335 -46.50 -81.78 -4.69
C HIS A 335 -46.16 -81.13 -3.34
N LEU A 336 -45.78 -81.91 -2.33
CA LEU A 336 -45.41 -81.39 -1.01
C LEU A 336 -44.05 -80.68 -1.01
N ARG A 337 -43.11 -81.15 -1.84
CA ARG A 337 -41.78 -80.54 -1.98
C ARG A 337 -41.84 -79.13 -2.57
N ASP A 338 -42.74 -78.92 -3.54
CA ASP A 338 -42.93 -77.61 -4.20
C ASP A 338 -43.79 -76.63 -3.39
N ARG A 339 -44.43 -77.08 -2.30
CA ARG A 339 -45.29 -76.25 -1.42
C ARG A 339 -44.53 -75.47 -0.35
N LEU A 340 -43.22 -75.63 -0.22
CA LEU A 340 -42.38 -74.76 0.62
C LEU A 340 -42.25 -73.38 -0.06
N ARG A 341 -43.34 -72.62 -0.02
CA ARG A 341 -43.43 -71.25 -0.55
C ARG A 341 -42.76 -70.29 0.46
N PRO A 342 -41.82 -69.43 0.07
CA PRO A 342 -41.51 -68.27 0.89
C PRO A 342 -42.74 -67.33 0.93
N ALA A 343 -42.97 -66.67 2.05
CA ALA A 343 -44.16 -65.86 2.29
C ALA A 343 -44.21 -64.65 1.34
N PRO A 344 -45.36 -64.34 0.70
CA PRO A 344 -45.49 -63.23 -0.26
C PRO A 344 -45.55 -61.83 0.39
N ARG A 345 -45.27 -61.70 1.70
CA ARG A 345 -45.40 -60.42 2.41
C ARG A 345 -44.18 -59.50 2.29
N THR A 346 -43.08 -59.95 1.70
CA THR A 346 -41.84 -59.17 1.66
C THR A 346 -41.69 -58.29 0.41
N VAL A 347 -42.46 -58.52 -0.67
CA VAL A 347 -42.27 -57.79 -1.95
C VAL A 347 -42.89 -56.40 -1.89
N ASP A 348 -44.14 -56.28 -1.42
CA ASP A 348 -44.81 -54.99 -1.26
C ASP A 348 -44.06 -54.09 -0.25
N GLU A 349 -43.53 -54.67 0.84
CA GLU A 349 -42.72 -53.94 1.81
C GLU A 349 -41.40 -53.43 1.17
N ILE A 350 -40.71 -54.24 0.36
CA ILE A 350 -39.46 -53.84 -0.31
C ILE A 350 -39.70 -52.79 -1.40
N GLU A 351 -40.80 -52.87 -2.16
CA GLU A 351 -41.17 -51.82 -3.13
C GLU A 351 -41.57 -50.51 -2.46
N GLU A 352 -42.24 -50.57 -1.30
CA GLU A 352 -42.60 -49.39 -0.50
C GLU A 352 -41.35 -48.73 0.13
N TYR A 353 -40.39 -49.53 0.63
CA TYR A 353 -39.07 -49.04 1.08
C TYR A 353 -38.23 -48.47 -0.08
N SER A 354 -38.28 -49.07 -1.27
CA SER A 354 -37.67 -48.52 -2.49
C SER A 354 -38.26 -47.16 -2.84
N CYS A 355 -39.59 -47.03 -2.87
CA CYS A 355 -40.26 -45.76 -3.11
C CYS A 355 -39.94 -44.68 -2.07
N LEU A 356 -39.75 -45.03 -0.79
CA LEU A 356 -39.34 -44.08 0.26
C LEU A 356 -37.88 -43.63 0.09
N CYS A 357 -36.96 -44.54 -0.27
CA CYS A 357 -35.58 -44.20 -0.59
C CYS A 357 -35.47 -43.32 -1.86
N PHE A 358 -36.26 -43.59 -2.90
CA PHE A 358 -36.28 -42.79 -4.13
C PHE A 358 -37.09 -41.48 -4.00
N CYS A 359 -38.13 -41.40 -3.16
CA CYS A 359 -38.88 -40.15 -2.95
C CYS A 359 -38.16 -39.15 -2.05
N GLY A 360 -37.21 -39.60 -1.21
CA GLY A 360 -36.31 -38.71 -0.47
C GLY A 360 -35.45 -37.82 -1.37
N GLU A 361 -35.25 -38.20 -2.63
CA GLU A 361 -34.51 -37.40 -3.62
C GLU A 361 -35.30 -36.19 -4.16
N LYS A 362 -36.64 -36.17 -4.08
CA LYS A 362 -37.42 -35.01 -4.57
C LYS A 362 -37.36 -33.78 -3.67
N LEU A 363 -36.78 -33.91 -2.46
CA LEU A 363 -36.56 -32.79 -1.54
C LEU A 363 -35.08 -32.39 -1.40
N ILE A 364 -34.16 -33.07 -2.09
CA ILE A 364 -32.71 -32.80 -1.99
C ILE A 364 -32.07 -32.51 -3.36
N LEU A 365 -32.69 -32.87 -4.50
CA LEU A 365 -32.18 -32.54 -5.84
C LEU A 365 -32.79 -31.26 -6.47
N ILE A 366 -33.50 -30.46 -5.69
CA ILE A 366 -33.79 -29.05 -6.01
C ILE A 366 -33.39 -28.22 -4.79
N GLY A 367 -32.11 -27.89 -4.69
CA GLY A 367 -31.54 -27.05 -3.66
C GLY A 367 -30.11 -26.72 -3.97
#